data_AF-A0A3G8M6V1-F1
#
_entry.id   AF-A0A3G8M6V1-F1
#
_cell.length_a   1.000
_cell.length_b   1.000
_cell.length_c   1.000
_cell.angle_alpha   90.00
_cell.angle_beta   90.00
_cell.angle_gamma   90.00
#
_symmetry.space_group_name_H-M   'P 1'
#
loop_
_entity.id
_entity.type
_entity.pdbx_description
1 polymer ?
#
loop_
_entity_poly.entity_id
_entity_poly.type
_entity_poly.pdbx_seq_one_letter_code
_entity_poly.pdbx_strand_id
1 'polypeptide(L)'
;MGANNGLERVACGELRRNRICCRRLNILHNVVSAILGVKVTRAYNVLAADFFQMRNSRNRFLEGRENMMRRRSASVATAAMLLAMSASQRQASAEQAAAAVPAAPLTKFEKAPQGEAEQIGQIISLTTQLLQMRYPEGMARRGVHPKDHGCVKATFTVNSDIPPNYRAGVFATPGKKYPAWIRFSNATPFLAPDLGKNGPDSRGMAIKLIGVEGETLLNEPGAKTQDFLLINLPGFAFPNVSEYLEVTKIQLAKHDDISSFFAPPLSPEKKKTLGVVKKIQQTNVGNPLESPYFSAAPFLYGSDRVAKFSVTPRSAEKTPVPANPTTNYLREAMKKSLDPANGKPAVFDFKVQLRNDDSLPIEDATAEWSETTAPPQNVATIEIDQQDFDNAFQVTECEHMAFTPWHGLTAHQPIGGINRLRRDVYIASSKFRSQPKEPTGFPKWPW
;
A
#
# COMPACT_ATOMS: atom_id res chain seq x y z
N MET A 1 -73.18 6.28 31.93
CA MET A 1 -73.12 6.50 30.47
C MET A 1 -71.99 5.61 29.95
N GLY A 2 -72.14 4.63 29.05
CA GLY A 2 -73.28 3.92 28.43
C GLY A 2 -72.66 2.79 27.57
N ALA A 3 -73.10 1.52 27.57
CA ALA A 3 -74.41 0.99 27.12
C ALA A 3 -74.66 1.26 25.61
N ASN A 4 -75.01 0.34 24.70
CA ASN A 4 -75.40 -1.11 24.68
C ASN A 4 -75.14 -1.62 23.21
N ASN A 5 -75.39 -2.85 22.70
CA ASN A 5 -75.43 -4.30 23.03
C ASN A 5 -75.52 -5.03 21.65
N GLY A 6 -75.52 -6.35 21.40
CA GLY A 6 -75.56 -7.64 22.14
C GLY A 6 -75.17 -8.75 21.13
N LEU A 7 -75.50 -10.06 21.22
CA LEU A 7 -76.32 -10.90 22.10
C LEU A 7 -75.52 -12.19 22.37
N GLU A 8 -75.44 -12.76 23.58
CA GLU A 8 -76.47 -13.54 24.31
C GLU A 8 -77.04 -14.79 23.59
N ARG A 9 -76.74 -15.98 24.13
CA ARG A 9 -77.72 -16.92 24.74
C ARG A 9 -77.06 -18.09 25.49
N VAL A 10 -77.43 -18.24 26.78
CA VAL A 10 -77.84 -19.47 27.52
C VAL A 10 -77.12 -20.81 27.25
N ALA A 11 -76.79 -21.70 28.21
CA ALA A 11 -76.35 -21.65 29.62
C ALA A 11 -76.19 -23.11 30.16
N CYS A 12 -75.26 -23.33 31.10
CA CYS A 12 -75.15 -24.36 32.16
C CYS A 12 -75.82 -25.76 32.06
N GLY A 13 -75.10 -26.82 32.49
CA GLY A 13 -75.69 -28.14 32.80
C GLY A 13 -74.70 -29.21 33.30
N GLU A 14 -74.80 -29.61 34.57
CA GLU A 14 -73.95 -30.65 35.21
C GLU A 14 -74.61 -32.05 35.33
N LEU A 15 -73.76 -33.07 35.35
CA LEU A 15 -73.85 -34.32 36.15
C LEU A 15 -75.22 -35.06 36.33
N ARG A 16 -75.37 -36.21 35.64
CA ARG A 16 -75.89 -37.52 36.17
C ARG A 16 -75.71 -38.62 35.10
N ARG A 17 -74.95 -39.70 35.34
CA ARG A 17 -75.23 -40.94 36.13
C ARG A 17 -76.13 -41.99 35.43
N ASN A 18 -75.51 -43.17 35.23
CA ASN A 18 -76.04 -44.55 35.37
C ASN A 18 -76.89 -45.24 34.27
N ARG A 19 -76.42 -46.46 33.92
CA ARG A 19 -77.17 -47.69 33.55
C ARG A 19 -77.93 -47.66 32.19
N ILE A 20 -78.18 -48.75 31.45
CA ILE A 20 -77.95 -50.21 31.61
C ILE A 20 -77.28 -50.75 30.31
N CYS A 21 -76.29 -51.64 30.40
CA CYS A 21 -76.36 -53.02 29.85
C CYS A 21 -75.10 -53.84 30.19
N CYS A 22 -75.28 -54.95 30.91
CA CYS A 22 -74.21 -55.93 31.16
C CYS A 22 -74.84 -57.31 31.39
N ARG A 23 -75.00 -58.11 30.33
CA ARG A 23 -75.33 -59.53 30.47
C ARG A 23 -74.07 -60.28 30.92
N ARG A 24 -74.18 -60.97 32.05
CA ARG A 24 -73.10 -61.70 32.71
C ARG A 24 -72.99 -63.14 32.22
N LEU A 25 -71.76 -63.66 32.29
CA LEU A 25 -71.37 -65.07 32.47
C LEU A 25 -72.13 -66.12 31.64
N ASN A 26 -71.43 -66.68 30.64
CA ASN A 26 -70.85 -68.02 30.83
C ASN A 26 -69.77 -68.32 29.77
N ILE A 27 -68.93 -69.33 30.06
CA ILE A 27 -67.88 -69.90 29.19
C ILE A 27 -66.76 -68.92 28.75
N LEU A 28 -65.67 -68.85 29.51
CA LEU A 28 -64.32 -69.26 29.06
C LEU A 28 -63.30 -69.17 30.23
N HIS A 29 -63.24 -70.21 31.06
CA HIS A 29 -62.06 -70.47 31.89
C HIS A 29 -61.14 -71.46 31.14
N ASN A 30 -59.85 -71.48 31.47
CA ASN A 30 -58.82 -72.43 30.97
C ASN A 30 -58.26 -72.21 29.54
N VAL A 31 -57.99 -70.96 29.13
CA VAL A 31 -57.04 -70.67 28.01
C VAL A 31 -55.99 -69.59 28.35
N VAL A 32 -56.30 -68.65 29.24
CA VAL A 32 -55.48 -67.42 29.44
C VAL A 32 -54.34 -67.56 30.45
N SER A 33 -53.60 -68.67 30.42
CA SER A 33 -52.36 -68.86 31.21
C SER A 33 -51.09 -69.02 30.36
N ALA A 34 -51.20 -69.09 29.02
CA ALA A 34 -50.06 -69.31 28.12
C ALA A 34 -49.50 -68.04 27.44
N ILE A 35 -50.16 -66.87 27.59
CA ILE A 35 -49.87 -65.67 26.76
C ILE A 35 -49.33 -64.47 27.57
N LEU A 36 -49.56 -64.41 28.89
CA LEU A 36 -49.15 -63.25 29.71
C LEU A 36 -47.71 -63.33 30.28
N GLY A 37 -47.09 -64.51 30.32
CA GLY A 37 -45.75 -64.69 30.90
C GLY A 37 -44.57 -64.11 30.08
N VAL A 38 -44.78 -63.79 28.79
CA VAL A 38 -43.68 -63.50 27.84
C VAL A 38 -43.53 -62.00 27.51
N LYS A 39 -44.52 -61.16 27.83
CA LYS A 39 -44.50 -59.72 27.46
C LYS A 39 -43.95 -58.76 28.52
N VAL A 40 -43.86 -59.16 29.79
CA VAL A 40 -43.41 -58.25 30.87
C VAL A 40 -41.88 -58.08 30.86
N THR A 41 -41.12 -59.17 30.69
CA THR A 41 -39.65 -59.16 30.76
C THR A 41 -38.98 -58.39 29.61
N ARG A 42 -39.66 -58.21 28.47
CA ARG A 42 -39.09 -57.55 27.29
C ARG A 42 -39.19 -56.01 27.34
N ALA A 43 -40.05 -55.44 28.18
CA ALA A 43 -40.19 -53.99 28.31
C ALA A 43 -39.10 -53.37 29.22
N TYR A 44 -38.78 -54.03 30.34
CA TYR A 44 -37.80 -53.51 31.32
C TYR A 44 -36.38 -53.42 30.74
N ASN A 45 -35.96 -54.41 29.94
CA ASN A 45 -34.61 -54.47 29.38
C ASN A 45 -34.35 -53.43 28.27
N VAL A 46 -35.39 -52.88 27.63
CA VAL A 46 -35.24 -51.81 26.63
C VAL A 46 -35.00 -50.46 27.31
N LEU A 47 -35.86 -50.09 28.26
CA LEU A 47 -35.74 -48.81 28.98
C LEU A 47 -34.43 -48.69 29.79
N ALA A 48 -33.90 -49.80 30.30
CA ALA A 48 -32.59 -49.82 30.96
C ALA A 48 -31.42 -49.59 29.97
N ALA A 49 -31.51 -50.10 28.74
CA ALA A 49 -30.48 -49.94 27.73
C ALA A 49 -30.39 -48.50 27.21
N ASP A 50 -31.53 -47.87 26.92
CA ASP A 50 -31.59 -46.49 26.39
C ASP A 50 -31.02 -45.46 27.38
N PHE A 51 -31.30 -45.63 28.69
CA PHE A 51 -30.76 -44.74 29.72
C PHE A 51 -29.23 -44.88 29.87
N PHE A 52 -28.69 -46.10 29.71
CA PHE A 52 -27.25 -46.35 29.73
C PHE A 52 -26.55 -45.83 28.46
N GLN A 53 -27.18 -45.97 27.29
CA GLN A 53 -26.68 -45.37 26.05
C GLN A 53 -26.68 -43.83 26.12
N MET A 54 -27.77 -43.19 26.56
CA MET A 54 -27.82 -41.72 26.66
C MET A 54 -26.76 -41.16 27.63
N ARG A 55 -26.50 -41.83 28.76
CA ARG A 55 -25.43 -41.41 29.69
C ARG A 55 -24.03 -41.54 29.08
N ASN A 56 -23.75 -42.64 28.38
CA ASN A 56 -22.47 -42.86 27.69
C ASN A 56 -22.30 -41.99 26.43
N SER A 57 -23.38 -41.56 25.79
CA SER A 57 -23.34 -40.58 24.71
C SER A 57 -23.05 -39.17 25.23
N ARG A 58 -23.65 -38.78 26.37
CA ARG A 58 -23.37 -37.48 27.00
C ARG A 58 -21.92 -37.36 27.50
N ASN A 59 -21.37 -38.41 28.11
CA ASN A 59 -19.96 -38.42 28.52
C ASN A 59 -19.02 -38.36 27.31
N ARG A 60 -19.22 -39.20 26.28
CA ARG A 60 -18.39 -39.16 25.06
C ARG A 60 -18.50 -37.84 24.27
N PHE A 61 -19.62 -37.13 24.37
CA PHE A 61 -19.75 -35.78 23.80
C PHE A 61 -18.97 -34.72 24.61
N LEU A 62 -18.86 -34.90 25.93
CA LEU A 62 -18.04 -34.03 26.79
C LEU A 62 -16.55 -34.32 26.64
N GLU A 63 -16.12 -35.59 26.68
CA GLU A 63 -14.74 -36.01 26.37
C GLU A 63 -14.36 -35.64 24.93
N GLY A 64 -15.30 -35.71 23.99
CA GLY A 64 -15.13 -35.22 22.62
C GLY A 64 -14.90 -33.72 22.57
N ARG A 65 -15.67 -32.91 23.32
CA ARG A 65 -15.45 -31.46 23.45
C ARG A 65 -14.14 -31.13 24.16
N GLU A 66 -13.73 -31.85 25.20
CA GLU A 66 -12.46 -31.62 25.87
C GLU A 66 -11.26 -32.00 25.00
N ASN A 67 -11.30 -33.14 24.29
CA ASN A 67 -10.25 -33.51 23.35
C ASN A 67 -10.21 -32.56 22.13
N MET A 68 -11.37 -32.09 21.65
CA MET A 68 -11.46 -31.07 20.60
C MET A 68 -10.93 -29.71 21.07
N MET A 69 -11.21 -29.31 22.31
CA MET A 69 -10.62 -28.09 22.90
C MET A 69 -9.12 -28.25 23.15
N ARG A 70 -8.64 -29.35 23.73
CA ARG A 70 -7.20 -29.62 23.90
C ARG A 70 -6.46 -29.65 22.56
N ARG A 71 -7.03 -30.26 21.51
CA ARG A 71 -6.46 -30.22 20.15
C ARG A 71 -6.48 -28.81 19.55
N ARG A 72 -7.54 -28.03 19.75
CA ARG A 72 -7.58 -26.62 19.33
C ARG A 72 -6.57 -25.76 20.10
N SER A 73 -6.46 -25.90 21.42
CA SER A 73 -5.45 -25.22 22.25
C SER A 73 -4.04 -25.61 21.84
N ALA A 74 -3.78 -26.88 21.53
CA ALA A 74 -2.50 -27.32 20.99
C ALA A 74 -2.22 -26.70 19.61
N SER A 75 -3.15 -26.77 18.65
CA SER A 75 -2.97 -26.13 17.35
C SER A 75 -2.82 -24.61 17.43
N VAL A 76 -3.53 -23.94 18.34
CA VAL A 76 -3.39 -22.49 18.58
C VAL A 76 -2.05 -22.19 19.24
N ALA A 77 -1.57 -23.00 20.19
CA ALA A 77 -0.25 -22.83 20.78
C ALA A 77 0.87 -23.07 19.76
N THR A 78 0.76 -24.11 18.91
CA THR A 78 1.71 -24.37 17.82
C THR A 78 1.66 -23.27 16.76
N ALA A 79 0.49 -22.76 16.39
CA ALA A 79 0.35 -21.64 15.47
C ALA A 79 0.92 -20.34 16.06
N ALA A 80 0.66 -20.04 17.34
CA ALA A 80 1.23 -18.90 18.04
C ALA A 80 2.76 -19.03 18.17
N MET A 81 3.28 -20.23 18.42
CA MET A 81 4.72 -20.50 18.49
C MET A 81 5.39 -20.38 17.10
N LEU A 82 4.75 -20.85 16.03
CA LEU A 82 5.20 -20.65 14.65
C LEU A 82 5.15 -19.17 14.24
N LEU A 83 4.10 -18.44 14.62
CA LEU A 83 3.99 -17.00 14.40
C LEU A 83 5.09 -16.25 15.15
N ALA A 84 5.30 -16.54 16.44
CA ALA A 84 6.35 -15.98 17.27
C ALA A 84 7.75 -16.33 16.77
N MET A 85 7.98 -17.56 16.28
CA MET A 85 9.22 -17.94 15.59
C MET A 85 9.40 -17.17 14.29
N SER A 86 8.34 -16.97 13.48
CA SER A 86 8.43 -16.18 12.24
C SER A 86 8.64 -14.68 12.52
N ALA A 87 8.14 -14.17 13.65
CA ALA A 87 8.35 -12.81 14.11
C ALA A 87 9.78 -12.65 14.64
N SER A 88 10.25 -13.58 15.47
CA SER A 88 11.64 -13.66 15.95
C SER A 88 12.64 -13.78 14.80
N GLN A 89 12.36 -14.60 13.78
CA GLN A 89 13.19 -14.70 12.58
C GLN A 89 13.17 -13.41 11.74
N ARG A 90 12.00 -12.77 11.57
CA ARG A 90 11.93 -11.43 10.94
C ARG A 90 12.73 -10.39 11.72
N GLN A 91 12.60 -10.37 13.04
CA GLN A 91 13.26 -9.42 13.93
C GLN A 91 14.78 -9.62 13.94
N ALA A 92 15.25 -10.87 14.06
CA ALA A 92 16.67 -11.22 13.91
C ALA A 92 17.21 -10.91 12.50
N SER A 93 16.39 -11.09 11.44
CA SER A 93 16.78 -10.69 10.08
C SER A 93 16.85 -9.17 9.89
N ALA A 94 16.05 -8.40 10.63
CA ALA A 94 16.10 -6.94 10.64
C ALA A 94 17.33 -6.44 11.43
N GLU A 95 17.67 -7.11 12.53
CA GLU A 95 18.85 -6.83 13.37
C GLU A 95 20.14 -7.22 12.63
N GLN A 96 20.15 -8.33 11.88
CA GLN A 96 21.22 -8.66 10.94
C GLN A 96 21.24 -7.76 9.69
N ALA A 97 20.09 -7.23 9.23
CA ALA A 97 20.06 -6.21 8.18
C ALA A 97 20.51 -4.82 8.66
N ALA A 98 20.68 -4.62 9.97
CA ALA A 98 21.36 -3.47 10.55
C ALA A 98 22.89 -3.63 10.58
N ALA A 99 23.44 -4.79 10.19
CA ALA A 99 24.85 -4.87 9.78
C ALA A 99 25.04 -3.90 8.60
N ALA A 100 25.90 -2.90 8.81
CA ALA A 100 25.82 -1.64 8.06
C ALA A 100 25.85 -1.83 6.54
N VAL A 101 24.74 -1.48 5.87
CA VAL A 101 24.73 -1.23 4.42
C VAL A 101 25.77 -0.14 4.16
N PRO A 102 26.81 -0.37 3.34
CA PRO A 102 27.88 0.61 3.13
C PRO A 102 27.29 1.95 2.70
N ALA A 103 27.67 3.04 3.37
CA ALA A 103 27.08 4.36 3.15
C ALA A 103 27.11 4.77 1.66
N ALA A 104 26.15 5.60 1.23
CA ALA A 104 26.12 6.10 -0.14
C ALA A 104 27.45 6.82 -0.47
N PRO A 105 28.16 6.45 -1.55
CA PRO A 105 29.45 7.05 -1.87
C PRO A 105 29.25 8.54 -2.22
N LEU A 106 29.84 9.42 -1.41
CA LEU A 106 29.71 10.86 -1.58
C LEU A 106 30.42 11.32 -2.84
N THR A 107 29.72 12.14 -3.62
CA THR A 107 30.29 12.81 -4.79
C THR A 107 31.02 14.10 -4.39
N LYS A 108 31.84 14.64 -5.29
CA LYS A 108 32.57 15.91 -5.09
C LYS A 108 31.69 17.15 -4.83
N PHE A 109 30.37 17.01 -4.95
CA PHE A 109 29.38 18.07 -4.75
C PHE A 109 28.65 18.00 -3.40
N GLU A 110 28.81 16.90 -2.67
CA GLU A 110 28.08 16.63 -1.44
C GLU A 110 28.87 16.96 -0.19
N LYS A 111 28.16 17.31 0.88
CA LYS A 111 28.72 17.63 2.20
C LYS A 111 27.80 17.04 3.28
N ALA A 112 27.87 15.72 3.44
CA ALA A 112 27.07 15.00 4.42
C ALA A 112 27.34 15.53 5.85
N PRO A 113 26.29 15.91 6.61
CA PRO A 113 26.45 16.32 8.00
C PRO A 113 27.03 15.21 8.90
N GLN A 114 27.73 15.60 9.96
CA GLN A 114 28.21 14.67 10.98
C GLN A 114 27.04 13.86 11.57
N GLY A 115 27.19 12.54 11.63
CA GLY A 115 26.16 11.63 12.15
C GLY A 115 25.07 11.23 11.16
N GLU A 116 25.03 11.77 9.93
CA GLU A 116 23.95 11.46 8.97
C GLU A 116 23.77 9.95 8.72
N ALA A 117 24.85 9.19 8.58
CA ALA A 117 24.78 7.74 8.37
C ALA A 117 24.13 7.00 9.56
N GLU A 118 24.36 7.47 10.79
CA GLU A 118 23.69 6.93 11.99
C GLU A 118 22.21 7.30 12.00
N GLN A 119 21.87 8.54 11.63
CA GLN A 119 20.49 8.98 11.49
C GLN A 119 19.71 8.16 10.43
N ILE A 120 20.34 7.86 9.28
CA ILE A 120 19.79 6.95 8.26
C ILE A 120 19.56 5.55 8.87
N GLY A 121 20.54 5.01 9.61
CA GLY A 121 20.41 3.75 10.35
C GLY A 121 19.20 3.72 11.31
N GLN A 122 19.01 4.79 12.09
CA GLN A 122 17.84 4.95 12.95
C GLN A 122 16.53 4.99 12.15
N ILE A 123 16.47 5.73 11.02
CA ILE A 123 15.27 5.80 10.17
C ILE A 123 14.92 4.44 9.55
N ILE A 124 15.90 3.62 9.16
CA ILE A 124 15.66 2.26 8.63
C ILE A 124 14.95 1.38 9.67
N SER A 125 15.45 1.39 10.93
CA SER A 125 14.81 0.65 12.03
C SER A 125 13.40 1.15 12.31
N LEU A 126 13.21 2.48 12.42
CA LEU A 126 11.90 3.08 12.67
C LEU A 126 10.90 2.83 11.52
N THR A 127 11.36 2.87 10.26
CA THR A 127 10.54 2.54 9.08
C THR A 127 10.05 1.10 9.12
N THR A 128 10.92 0.17 9.55
CA THR A 128 10.58 -1.26 9.66
C THR A 128 9.55 -1.49 10.77
N GLN A 129 9.68 -0.79 11.91
CA GLN A 129 8.69 -0.79 12.99
C GLN A 129 7.35 -0.17 12.57
N LEU A 130 7.37 0.96 11.84
CA LEU A 130 6.18 1.59 11.27
C LEU A 130 5.46 0.66 10.28
N LEU A 131 6.19 -0.03 9.41
CA LEU A 131 5.63 -1.03 8.50
C LEU A 131 5.00 -2.20 9.25
N GLN A 132 5.66 -2.72 10.28
CA GLN A 132 5.14 -3.82 11.11
C GLN A 132 3.92 -3.41 11.97
N MET A 133 3.82 -2.14 12.37
CA MET A 133 2.65 -1.59 13.07
C MET A 133 1.47 -1.37 12.12
N ARG A 134 1.71 -0.85 10.90
CA ARG A 134 0.65 -0.59 9.90
C ARG A 134 0.17 -1.86 9.18
N TYR A 135 1.04 -2.87 9.06
CA TYR A 135 0.76 -4.14 8.39
C TYR A 135 1.19 -5.32 9.30
N PRO A 136 0.47 -5.58 10.41
CA PRO A 136 0.81 -6.67 11.34
C PRO A 136 0.62 -8.05 10.71
N GLU A 137 -0.32 -8.18 9.79
CA GLU A 137 -0.68 -9.41 9.07
C GLU A 137 -0.83 -9.14 7.57
N GLY A 138 -0.76 -10.21 6.76
CA GLY A 138 -0.96 -10.16 5.31
C GLY A 138 0.22 -9.56 4.53
N MET A 139 -0.07 -9.06 3.32
CA MET A 139 0.93 -8.45 2.43
C MET A 139 1.10 -6.96 2.74
N ALA A 140 2.29 -6.57 3.19
CA ALA A 140 2.62 -5.17 3.45
C ALA A 140 2.61 -4.32 2.17
N ARG A 141 2.09 -3.10 2.26
CA ARG A 141 2.18 -2.10 1.20
C ARG A 141 3.41 -1.20 1.41
N ARG A 142 3.61 -0.24 0.51
CA ARG A 142 4.74 0.70 0.55
C ARG A 142 4.60 1.65 1.75
N GLY A 143 5.68 1.89 2.50
CA GLY A 143 5.65 2.68 3.75
C GLY A 143 5.27 4.15 3.57
N VAL A 144 5.42 4.67 2.35
CA VAL A 144 4.76 5.86 1.79
C VAL A 144 4.34 5.51 0.35
N HIS A 145 3.35 6.21 -0.19
CA HIS A 145 2.73 5.86 -1.48
C HIS A 145 2.15 4.44 -1.60
N PRO A 146 1.44 3.88 -0.59
CA PRO A 146 0.82 2.56 -0.71
C PRO A 146 -0.32 2.55 -1.74
N LYS A 147 -1.07 3.65 -1.88
CA LYS A 147 -2.17 3.78 -2.84
C LYS A 147 -1.68 4.36 -4.17
N ASP A 148 -2.00 3.68 -5.26
CA ASP A 148 -1.84 4.16 -6.63
C ASP A 148 -3.16 4.67 -7.22
N HIS A 149 -3.06 5.58 -8.20
CA HIS A 149 -4.17 5.92 -9.10
C HIS A 149 -4.20 4.98 -10.30
N GLY A 150 -3.03 4.52 -10.74
CA GLY A 150 -2.87 3.51 -11.79
C GLY A 150 -1.40 3.32 -12.16
N CYS A 151 -1.11 2.27 -12.93
CA CYS A 151 0.18 2.08 -13.56
C CYS A 151 0.04 1.83 -15.06
N VAL A 152 0.49 2.82 -15.81
CA VAL A 152 0.32 2.92 -17.26
C VAL A 152 1.61 2.53 -17.97
N LYS A 153 1.49 1.94 -19.14
CA LYS A 153 2.57 1.74 -20.10
C LYS A 153 2.75 3.04 -20.89
N ALA A 154 3.99 3.37 -21.20
CA ALA A 154 4.36 4.59 -21.91
C ALA A 154 5.58 4.39 -22.81
N THR A 155 5.78 5.29 -23.76
CA THR A 155 7.04 5.42 -24.50
C THR A 155 7.79 6.65 -23.99
N PHE A 156 9.08 6.49 -23.68
CA PHE A 156 9.99 7.59 -23.35
C PHE A 156 10.96 7.78 -24.52
N THR A 157 10.79 8.87 -25.27
CA THR A 157 11.62 9.22 -26.43
C THR A 157 12.59 10.32 -26.05
N VAL A 158 13.90 10.08 -26.07
CA VAL A 158 14.90 11.15 -25.96
C VAL A 158 14.76 12.06 -27.18
N ASN A 159 14.63 13.37 -26.99
CA ASN A 159 14.38 14.29 -28.11
C ASN A 159 15.60 14.33 -29.05
N SER A 160 15.38 14.54 -30.35
CA SER A 160 16.44 14.49 -31.38
C SER A 160 17.33 15.74 -31.42
N ASP A 161 16.82 16.86 -30.91
CA ASP A 161 17.37 18.21 -30.99
C ASP A 161 18.14 18.65 -29.72
N ILE A 162 18.27 17.78 -28.72
CA ILE A 162 18.84 18.14 -27.42
C ILE A 162 20.27 18.70 -27.53
N PRO A 163 20.60 19.83 -26.87
CA PRO A 163 21.94 20.41 -26.96
C PRO A 163 23.02 19.46 -26.39
N PRO A 164 24.28 19.52 -26.86
CA PRO A 164 25.30 18.52 -26.51
C PRO A 164 25.56 18.33 -25.02
N ASN A 165 25.45 19.39 -24.20
CA ASN A 165 25.58 19.30 -22.75
C ASN A 165 24.45 18.47 -22.09
N TYR A 166 23.30 18.29 -22.73
CA TYR A 166 22.20 17.47 -22.24
C TYR A 166 22.27 15.99 -22.70
N ARG A 167 23.39 15.56 -23.29
CA ARG A 167 23.58 14.19 -23.79
C ARG A 167 24.35 13.32 -22.77
N ALA A 168 23.72 13.05 -21.62
CA ALA A 168 24.33 12.27 -20.53
C ALA A 168 23.42 11.13 -20.04
N GLY A 169 24.01 9.98 -19.68
CA GLY A 169 23.26 8.82 -19.16
C GLY A 169 22.18 8.35 -20.13
N VAL A 170 20.93 8.27 -19.66
CA VAL A 170 19.75 7.93 -20.49
C VAL A 170 19.62 8.85 -21.72
N PHE A 171 20.04 10.11 -21.60
CA PHE A 171 19.91 11.11 -22.65
C PHE A 171 21.08 11.11 -23.65
N ALA A 172 22.07 10.22 -23.52
CA ALA A 172 23.27 10.22 -24.36
C ALA A 172 23.00 9.98 -25.86
N THR A 173 21.87 9.36 -26.22
CA THR A 173 21.49 9.06 -27.59
C THR A 173 20.19 9.79 -27.98
N PRO A 174 20.26 10.94 -28.67
CA PRO A 174 19.09 11.62 -29.22
C PRO A 174 18.24 10.68 -30.10
N GLY A 175 16.91 10.78 -30.00
CA GLY A 175 15.97 9.91 -30.72
C GLY A 175 15.80 8.50 -30.14
N LYS A 176 16.61 8.07 -29.14
CA LYS A 176 16.46 6.74 -28.54
C LYS A 176 15.13 6.63 -27.77
N LYS A 177 14.40 5.56 -28.04
CA LYS A 177 13.15 5.22 -27.35
C LYS A 177 13.38 4.14 -26.29
N TYR A 178 12.71 4.28 -25.16
CA TYR A 178 12.63 3.30 -24.09
C TYR A 178 11.16 3.00 -23.79
N PRO A 179 10.72 1.73 -23.75
CA PRO A 179 9.46 1.37 -23.12
C PRO A 179 9.50 1.76 -21.63
N ALA A 180 8.37 2.17 -21.07
CA ALA A 180 8.30 2.62 -19.69
C ALA A 180 7.02 2.15 -18.97
N TRP A 181 7.15 1.92 -17.66
CA TRP A 181 6.02 1.84 -16.74
C TRP A 181 5.97 3.11 -15.88
N ILE A 182 4.78 3.67 -15.69
CA ILE A 182 4.59 4.90 -14.90
C ILE A 182 3.50 4.69 -13.87
N ARG A 183 3.85 4.76 -12.58
CA ARG A 183 2.92 4.64 -11.45
C ARG A 183 2.59 6.01 -10.87
N PHE A 184 1.30 6.35 -10.86
CA PHE A 184 0.77 7.56 -10.20
C PHE A 184 0.22 7.21 -8.82
N SER A 185 0.37 8.07 -7.80
CA SER A 185 0.05 7.72 -6.39
C SER A 185 -0.12 8.92 -5.45
N ASN A 186 -0.80 8.72 -4.32
CA ASN A 186 -0.80 9.64 -3.16
C ASN A 186 0.49 9.50 -2.36
N ALA A 187 0.99 10.54 -1.69
CA ALA A 187 2.22 10.47 -0.88
C ALA A 187 2.02 10.03 0.58
N THR A 188 0.76 9.93 1.03
CA THR A 188 0.44 9.54 2.41
C THR A 188 0.96 8.13 2.76
N PRO A 189 1.17 7.81 4.06
CA PRO A 189 1.55 6.46 4.49
C PRO A 189 0.38 5.45 4.50
N PHE A 190 -0.79 5.81 3.99
CA PHE A 190 -2.05 5.07 4.17
C PHE A 190 -2.82 4.83 2.87
N LEU A 191 -3.67 3.79 2.87
CA LEU A 191 -4.70 3.60 1.85
C LEU A 191 -5.88 4.55 2.09
N ALA A 192 -5.64 5.85 1.89
CA ALA A 192 -6.60 6.92 2.15
C ALA A 192 -7.48 7.26 0.92
N PRO A 193 -8.62 7.96 1.11
CA PRO A 193 -9.32 8.67 0.04
C PRO A 193 -8.39 9.66 -0.67
N ASP A 194 -8.62 9.92 -1.96
CA ASP A 194 -7.79 10.83 -2.77
C ASP A 194 -7.89 12.31 -2.35
N LEU A 195 -8.91 12.69 -1.58
CA LEU A 195 -8.97 13.97 -0.87
C LEU A 195 -9.05 13.69 0.63
N GLY A 196 -8.05 14.15 1.38
CA GLY A 196 -8.00 13.99 2.83
C GLY A 196 -8.88 15.00 3.56
N LYS A 197 -9.26 14.70 4.81
CA LYS A 197 -9.97 15.65 5.69
C LYS A 197 -9.22 16.96 5.91
N ASN A 198 -7.89 16.93 5.78
CA ASN A 198 -6.99 18.07 5.98
C ASN A 198 -6.55 18.72 4.65
N GLY A 199 -7.29 18.46 3.56
CA GLY A 199 -7.00 18.95 2.20
C GLY A 199 -6.29 17.92 1.31
N PRO A 200 -5.77 18.37 0.15
CA PRO A 200 -4.96 17.55 -0.75
C PRO A 200 -3.67 17.02 -0.09
N ASP A 201 -3.20 15.86 -0.56
CA ASP A 201 -1.84 15.38 -0.34
C ASP A 201 -0.96 15.54 -1.61
N SER A 202 0.35 15.35 -1.46
CA SER A 202 1.28 15.41 -2.59
C SER A 202 1.14 14.14 -3.43
N ARG A 203 1.15 14.27 -4.76
CA ARG A 203 1.03 13.14 -5.68
C ARG A 203 2.40 12.77 -6.23
N GLY A 204 2.70 11.48 -6.30
CA GLY A 204 3.93 10.94 -6.88
C GLY A 204 3.73 10.38 -8.28
N MET A 205 4.72 10.59 -9.14
CA MET A 205 4.87 9.97 -10.46
C MET A 205 6.20 9.20 -10.46
N ALA A 206 6.14 7.87 -10.48
CA ALA A 206 7.32 7.00 -10.54
C ALA A 206 7.42 6.35 -11.92
N ILE A 207 8.44 6.72 -12.68
CA ILE A 207 8.75 6.19 -14.01
C ILE A 207 9.80 5.10 -13.86
N LYS A 208 9.65 3.97 -14.56
CA LYS A 208 10.66 2.91 -14.75
C LYS A 208 10.87 2.71 -16.24
N LEU A 209 12.05 3.10 -16.75
CA LEU A 209 12.47 2.91 -18.14
C LEU A 209 13.11 1.52 -18.33
N ILE A 210 12.80 0.88 -19.45
CA ILE A 210 13.20 -0.49 -19.79
C ILE A 210 14.23 -0.47 -20.93
N GLY A 211 15.23 -1.36 -20.89
CA GLY A 211 16.29 -1.42 -21.90
C GLY A 211 17.36 -0.35 -21.72
N VAL A 212 17.56 0.11 -20.48
CA VAL A 212 18.65 1.01 -20.11
C VAL A 212 19.91 0.18 -19.86
N GLU A 213 21.02 0.57 -20.47
CA GLU A 213 22.29 -0.17 -20.44
C GLU A 213 23.42 0.76 -20.01
N GLY A 214 24.34 0.22 -19.19
CA GLY A 214 25.48 0.93 -18.62
C GLY A 214 25.83 0.41 -17.23
N GLU A 215 26.72 1.12 -16.54
CA GLU A 215 27.08 0.86 -15.14
C GLU A 215 25.92 1.27 -14.21
N THR A 216 25.55 0.40 -13.25
CA THR A 216 24.37 0.61 -12.38
C THR A 216 24.73 0.78 -10.90
N LEU A 217 23.98 1.63 -10.21
CA LEU A 217 24.26 2.07 -8.84
C LEU A 217 24.07 1.00 -7.74
N LEU A 218 23.20 0.01 -7.97
CA LEU A 218 22.85 -1.02 -6.98
C LEU A 218 23.49 -2.38 -7.27
N ASN A 219 24.29 -2.51 -8.34
CA ASN A 219 24.94 -3.75 -8.76
C ASN A 219 23.99 -4.96 -8.87
N GLU A 220 22.77 -4.74 -9.36
CA GLU A 220 21.76 -5.80 -9.55
C GLU A 220 21.98 -6.48 -10.92
N PRO A 221 22.57 -7.69 -11.01
CA PRO A 221 23.09 -8.19 -12.28
C PRO A 221 21.96 -8.50 -13.28
N GLY A 222 22.04 -7.90 -14.46
CA GLY A 222 21.04 -8.06 -15.52
C GLY A 222 19.84 -7.10 -15.44
N ALA A 223 19.76 -6.25 -14.40
CA ALA A 223 18.79 -5.16 -14.36
C ALA A 223 19.13 -4.12 -15.45
N LYS A 224 18.26 -3.99 -16.47
CA LYS A 224 18.43 -3.08 -17.61
C LYS A 224 17.44 -1.92 -17.56
N THR A 225 17.52 -1.13 -16.49
CA THR A 225 16.40 -0.33 -16.01
C THR A 225 16.87 0.97 -15.35
N GLN A 226 16.09 2.05 -15.51
CA GLN A 226 16.29 3.33 -14.82
C GLN A 226 14.96 3.79 -14.24
N ASP A 227 14.92 4.01 -12.94
CA ASP A 227 13.79 4.61 -12.26
C ASP A 227 14.00 6.14 -12.12
N PHE A 228 12.94 6.92 -12.31
CA PHE A 228 12.86 8.34 -11.95
C PHE A 228 11.63 8.56 -11.06
N LEU A 229 11.84 8.94 -9.79
CA LEU A 229 10.76 9.11 -8.81
C LEU A 229 10.54 10.57 -8.47
N LEU A 230 9.39 11.08 -8.89
CA LEU A 230 9.01 12.49 -8.89
C LEU A 230 7.78 12.73 -7.99
N ILE A 231 7.62 13.95 -7.49
CA ILE A 231 6.45 14.42 -6.73
C ILE A 231 5.89 15.71 -7.34
N ASN A 232 4.62 16.04 -7.09
CA ASN A 232 3.93 17.18 -7.70
C ASN A 232 4.32 18.58 -7.16
N LEU A 233 5.50 18.72 -6.52
CA LEU A 233 6.08 19.99 -6.09
C LEU A 233 7.61 20.02 -6.31
N PRO A 234 8.19 21.19 -6.63
CA PRO A 234 9.63 21.33 -6.90
C PRO A 234 10.53 21.23 -5.65
N GLY A 235 9.98 21.38 -4.45
CA GLY A 235 10.66 21.15 -3.17
C GLY A 235 10.11 19.91 -2.45
N PHE A 236 11.00 19.14 -1.82
CA PHE A 236 10.62 18.00 -0.98
C PHE A 236 10.09 18.49 0.37
N ALA A 237 9.26 17.69 1.04
CA ALA A 237 8.61 18.10 2.29
C ALA A 237 9.62 18.43 3.42
N PHE A 238 10.74 17.72 3.50
CA PHE A 238 11.76 17.88 4.54
C PHE A 238 13.12 18.26 3.93
N PRO A 239 13.90 19.15 4.53
CA PRO A 239 15.14 19.64 3.93
C PRO A 239 16.28 18.62 4.02
N ASN A 240 16.39 17.90 5.14
CA ASN A 240 17.52 17.03 5.46
C ASN A 240 17.12 15.79 6.28
N VAL A 241 18.09 14.87 6.49
CA VAL A 241 17.90 13.61 7.20
C VAL A 241 17.54 13.80 8.68
N SER A 242 18.09 14.81 9.34
CA SER A 242 17.86 15.03 10.78
C SER A 242 16.40 15.39 11.08
N GLU A 243 15.79 16.21 10.24
CA GLU A 243 14.38 16.56 10.35
C GLU A 243 13.46 15.39 9.95
N TYR A 244 13.89 14.58 8.96
CA TYR A 244 13.20 13.34 8.61
C TYR A 244 13.24 12.31 9.76
N LEU A 245 14.34 12.22 10.50
CA LEU A 245 14.46 11.38 11.70
C LEU A 245 13.52 11.84 12.81
N GLU A 246 13.39 13.15 13.03
CA GLU A 246 12.48 13.70 14.04
C GLU A 246 11.03 13.34 13.73
N VAL A 247 10.55 13.61 12.50
CA VAL A 247 9.16 13.27 12.13
C VAL A 247 8.91 11.75 12.15
N THR A 248 9.88 10.93 11.77
CA THR A 248 9.76 9.46 11.82
C THR A 248 9.68 8.96 13.28
N LYS A 249 10.44 9.56 14.20
CA LYS A 249 10.33 9.26 15.65
C LYS A 249 8.95 9.65 16.19
N ILE A 250 8.42 10.80 15.79
CA ILE A 250 7.07 11.25 16.18
C ILE A 250 6.00 10.31 15.61
N GLN A 251 6.08 9.94 14.34
CA GLN A 251 5.17 8.96 13.70
C GLN A 251 5.06 7.66 14.50
N LEU A 252 6.20 7.08 14.91
CA LEU A 252 6.17 5.84 15.71
C LEU A 252 5.61 6.09 17.13
N ALA A 253 6.00 7.18 17.78
CA ALA A 253 5.61 7.49 19.16
C ALA A 253 4.18 8.07 19.32
N LYS A 254 3.52 8.44 18.22
CA LYS A 254 2.20 9.10 18.19
C LYS A 254 1.21 8.46 17.21
N HIS A 255 1.46 7.22 16.78
CA HIS A 255 0.60 6.48 15.85
C HIS A 255 0.28 7.30 14.58
N ASP A 256 1.35 7.79 13.93
CA ASP A 256 1.35 8.63 12.74
C ASP A 256 0.74 10.05 12.86
N ASP A 257 0.28 10.47 14.05
CA ASP A 257 -0.01 11.89 14.27
C ASP A 257 1.28 12.71 14.39
N ILE A 258 1.55 13.53 13.37
CA ILE A 258 2.68 14.46 13.33
C ILE A 258 2.34 15.86 13.83
N SER A 259 1.18 16.09 14.46
CA SER A 259 0.77 17.42 14.95
C SER A 259 1.82 18.08 15.85
N SER A 260 2.45 17.32 16.75
CA SER A 260 3.48 17.81 17.67
C SER A 260 4.80 18.20 17.01
N PHE A 261 5.07 17.76 15.78
CA PHE A 261 6.26 18.16 15.03
C PHE A 261 6.26 19.66 14.71
N PHE A 262 5.06 20.23 14.48
CA PHE A 262 4.84 21.65 14.23
C PHE A 262 4.50 22.47 15.51
N ALA A 263 4.75 21.92 16.71
CA ALA A 263 4.62 22.68 17.94
C ALA A 263 5.63 23.86 17.99
N PRO A 264 5.22 25.06 18.42
CA PRO A 264 6.13 26.20 18.55
C PRO A 264 7.08 26.03 19.76
N PRO A 265 8.30 26.60 19.71
CA PRO A 265 8.86 27.41 18.63
C PRO A 265 9.41 26.58 17.46
N LEU A 266 9.14 27.01 16.22
CA LEU A 266 9.66 26.36 15.01
C LEU A 266 11.09 26.82 14.68
N SER A 267 11.98 25.86 14.37
CA SER A 267 13.31 26.12 13.82
C SER A 267 13.22 26.71 12.40
N PRO A 268 14.32 27.27 11.83
CA PRO A 268 14.35 27.72 10.45
C PRO A 268 13.99 26.62 9.44
N GLU A 269 14.40 25.38 9.71
CA GLU A 269 14.19 24.20 8.87
C GLU A 269 12.70 23.79 8.90
N LYS A 270 12.12 23.67 10.11
CA LYS A 270 10.68 23.42 10.29
C LYS A 270 9.79 24.49 9.66
N LYS A 271 10.25 25.74 9.55
CA LYS A 271 9.56 26.81 8.81
C LYS A 271 9.56 26.57 7.29
N LYS A 272 10.64 26.02 6.72
CA LYS A 272 10.69 25.59 5.31
C LYS A 272 9.72 24.43 5.07
N THR A 273 9.80 23.40 5.92
CA THR A 273 8.89 22.22 5.89
C THR A 273 7.42 22.63 5.98
N LEU A 274 7.06 23.52 6.92
CA LEU A 274 5.70 24.06 7.02
C LEU A 274 5.30 24.88 5.78
N GLY A 275 6.25 25.55 5.12
CA GLY A 275 6.03 26.22 3.85
C GLY A 275 5.67 25.24 2.72
N VAL A 276 6.42 24.13 2.59
CA VAL A 276 6.13 23.09 1.60
C VAL A 276 4.81 22.38 1.90
N VAL A 277 4.53 22.04 3.17
CA VAL A 277 3.24 21.44 3.57
C VAL A 277 2.05 22.35 3.23
N LYS A 278 2.17 23.66 3.42
CA LYS A 278 1.13 24.62 2.99
C LYS A 278 0.96 24.63 1.47
N LYS A 279 2.05 24.57 0.68
CA LYS A 279 1.97 24.42 -0.79
C LYS A 279 1.26 23.12 -1.19
N ILE A 280 1.50 22.01 -0.50
CA ILE A 280 0.80 20.73 -0.74
C ILE A 280 -0.71 20.92 -0.54
N GLN A 281 -1.12 21.46 0.62
CA GLN A 281 -2.54 21.67 0.95
C GLN A 281 -3.25 22.69 0.04
N GLN A 282 -2.51 23.53 -0.67
CA GLN A 282 -3.02 24.48 -1.67
C GLN A 282 -3.03 23.89 -3.09
N THR A 283 -2.36 22.76 -3.34
CA THR A 283 -2.22 22.13 -4.66
C THR A 283 -3.36 21.13 -4.90
N ASN A 284 -4.50 21.67 -5.34
CA ASN A 284 -5.61 20.85 -5.84
C ASN A 284 -5.22 20.12 -7.13
N VAL A 285 -5.58 18.84 -7.23
CA VAL A 285 -5.37 18.00 -8.41
C VAL A 285 -6.72 17.36 -8.76
N GLY A 286 -7.27 17.64 -9.94
CA GLY A 286 -8.45 16.94 -10.45
C GLY A 286 -8.10 15.66 -11.24
N ASN A 287 -6.92 15.64 -11.85
CA ASN A 287 -6.41 14.53 -12.66
C ASN A 287 -4.87 14.45 -12.52
N PRO A 288 -4.28 13.29 -12.19
CA PRO A 288 -2.82 13.12 -12.17
C PRO A 288 -2.15 13.41 -13.52
N LEU A 289 -2.85 13.18 -14.64
CA LEU A 289 -2.29 13.37 -15.99
C LEU A 289 -2.12 14.84 -16.40
N GLU A 290 -2.65 15.77 -15.60
CA GLU A 290 -2.61 17.23 -15.81
C GLU A 290 -1.67 17.93 -14.82
N SER A 291 -0.97 17.18 -13.97
CA SER A 291 -0.05 17.72 -12.95
C SER A 291 1.40 17.77 -13.45
N PRO A 292 2.18 18.83 -13.13
CA PRO A 292 3.63 18.79 -13.24
C PRO A 292 4.23 17.97 -12.09
N TYR A 293 5.37 17.33 -12.33
CA TYR A 293 6.10 16.51 -11.37
C TYR A 293 7.60 16.85 -11.38
N PHE A 294 8.28 16.69 -10.25
CA PHE A 294 9.67 17.13 -10.02
C PHE A 294 10.44 16.10 -9.19
N SER A 295 11.74 15.95 -9.43
CA SER A 295 12.61 15.06 -8.64
C SER A 295 12.82 15.52 -7.21
N ALA A 296 12.54 16.80 -6.95
CA ALA A 296 12.67 17.57 -5.71
C ALA A 296 14.10 17.63 -5.15
N ALA A 297 14.73 16.49 -4.90
CA ALA A 297 16.15 16.37 -4.61
C ALA A 297 17.00 16.30 -5.92
N PRO A 298 18.29 16.70 -5.87
CA PRO A 298 19.19 16.70 -7.04
C PRO A 298 19.93 15.38 -7.29
N PHE A 299 20.45 15.24 -8.50
CA PHE A 299 21.12 14.03 -9.03
C PHE A 299 22.40 14.44 -9.77
N LEU A 300 23.38 13.54 -9.90
CA LEU A 300 24.44 13.68 -10.90
C LEU A 300 23.87 13.71 -12.32
N TYR A 301 24.64 14.30 -13.23
CA TYR A 301 24.27 14.41 -14.64
C TYR A 301 25.48 14.21 -15.56
N GLY A 302 25.87 12.94 -15.71
CA GLY A 302 27.18 12.54 -16.24
C GLY A 302 28.23 12.50 -15.12
N SER A 303 29.50 12.70 -15.49
CA SER A 303 30.65 12.55 -14.59
C SER A 303 30.93 13.77 -13.69
N ASP A 304 30.38 14.94 -14.03
CA ASP A 304 30.96 16.21 -13.59
C ASP A 304 29.96 17.34 -13.30
N ARG A 305 28.65 17.06 -13.33
CA ARG A 305 27.58 18.07 -13.17
C ARG A 305 26.42 17.54 -12.34
N VAL A 306 25.55 18.44 -11.91
CA VAL A 306 24.38 18.16 -11.07
C VAL A 306 23.13 18.68 -11.76
N ALA A 307 22.01 17.98 -11.61
CA ALA A 307 20.70 18.38 -12.14
C ALA A 307 19.55 18.19 -11.14
N LYS A 308 18.43 18.87 -11.38
CA LYS A 308 17.10 18.42 -10.99
C LYS A 308 16.31 18.02 -12.25
N PHE A 309 15.37 17.09 -12.10
CA PHE A 309 14.48 16.67 -13.18
C PHE A 309 13.06 17.16 -12.93
N SER A 310 12.34 17.49 -14.01
CA SER A 310 10.90 17.72 -13.94
C SER A 310 10.18 17.15 -15.16
N VAL A 311 8.87 16.98 -15.03
CA VAL A 311 7.98 16.46 -16.07
C VAL A 311 6.77 17.39 -16.11
N THR A 312 6.45 17.93 -17.28
CA THR A 312 5.33 18.89 -17.46
C THR A 312 4.38 18.34 -18.52
N PRO A 313 3.06 18.26 -18.28
CA PRO A 313 2.10 17.88 -19.31
C PRO A 313 2.08 18.93 -20.44
N ARG A 314 1.93 18.47 -21.68
CA ARG A 314 1.69 19.35 -22.84
C ARG A 314 0.24 19.82 -22.94
N SER A 315 -0.69 19.10 -22.30
CA SER A 315 -2.10 19.52 -22.24
C SER A 315 -2.26 20.73 -21.33
N ALA A 316 -3.06 21.70 -21.77
CA ALA A 316 -3.53 22.82 -20.96
C ALA A 316 -4.89 22.53 -20.28
N GLU A 317 -5.44 21.32 -20.43
CA GLU A 317 -6.66 20.89 -19.75
C GLU A 317 -6.47 20.91 -18.22
N LYS A 318 -7.50 21.36 -17.50
CA LYS A 318 -7.52 21.45 -16.03
C LYS A 318 -8.87 20.98 -15.50
N THR A 319 -8.99 19.68 -15.32
CA THR A 319 -10.08 19.00 -14.63
C THR A 319 -10.20 19.57 -13.21
N PRO A 320 -11.36 20.12 -12.81
CA PRO A 320 -11.58 20.55 -11.44
C PRO A 320 -11.71 19.34 -10.49
N VAL A 321 -11.36 19.53 -9.22
CA VAL A 321 -11.72 18.55 -8.17
C VAL A 321 -13.25 18.44 -8.11
N PRO A 322 -13.85 17.24 -8.17
CA PRO A 322 -15.30 17.09 -8.08
C PRO A 322 -15.85 17.63 -6.76
N ALA A 323 -17.04 18.23 -6.79
CA ALA A 323 -17.69 18.78 -5.58
C ALA A 323 -18.03 17.70 -4.54
N ASN A 324 -18.32 16.49 -4.99
CA ASN A 324 -18.46 15.28 -4.17
C ASN A 324 -17.48 14.22 -4.70
N PRO A 325 -16.19 14.28 -4.34
CA PRO A 325 -15.20 13.35 -4.87
C PRO A 325 -15.38 11.97 -4.25
N THR A 326 -15.29 10.92 -5.08
CA THR A 326 -15.23 9.54 -4.57
C THR A 326 -13.93 9.31 -3.81
N THR A 327 -13.79 8.16 -3.15
CA THR A 327 -12.53 7.77 -2.53
C THR A 327 -11.38 7.61 -3.54
N ASN A 328 -11.68 7.43 -4.83
CA ASN A 328 -10.72 7.08 -5.88
C ASN A 328 -10.82 7.99 -7.13
N TYR A 329 -11.33 9.22 -6.98
CA TYR A 329 -11.65 10.09 -8.12
C TYR A 329 -10.45 10.39 -9.04
N LEU A 330 -9.21 10.32 -8.54
CA LEU A 330 -8.01 10.50 -9.36
C LEU A 330 -7.75 9.30 -10.28
N ARG A 331 -8.08 8.07 -9.83
CA ARG A 331 -8.11 6.88 -10.71
C ARG A 331 -9.22 7.00 -11.75
N GLU A 332 -10.41 7.42 -11.33
CA GLU A 332 -11.57 7.57 -12.21
C GLU A 332 -11.32 8.62 -13.31
N ALA A 333 -10.67 9.74 -12.97
CA ALA A 333 -10.20 10.74 -13.92
C ALA A 333 -9.19 10.15 -14.92
N MET A 334 -8.15 9.45 -14.45
CA MET A 334 -7.18 8.78 -15.32
C MET A 334 -7.84 7.76 -16.26
N LYS A 335 -8.76 6.92 -15.76
CA LYS A 335 -9.48 5.93 -16.58
C LYS A 335 -10.30 6.60 -17.67
N LYS A 336 -10.94 7.74 -17.38
CA LYS A 336 -11.69 8.52 -18.38
C LYS A 336 -10.76 9.17 -19.41
N SER A 337 -9.62 9.72 -18.99
CA SER A 337 -8.66 10.35 -19.90
C SER A 337 -8.00 9.35 -20.86
N LEU A 338 -7.66 8.15 -20.39
CA LEU A 338 -6.97 7.12 -21.17
C LEU A 338 -7.90 6.04 -21.73
N ASP A 339 -9.22 6.26 -21.73
CA ASP A 339 -10.21 5.27 -22.19
C ASP A 339 -9.90 4.76 -23.61
N PRO A 340 -9.81 3.44 -23.86
CA PRO A 340 -9.48 2.87 -25.17
C PRO A 340 -10.38 3.29 -26.34
N ALA A 341 -11.62 3.73 -26.09
CA ALA A 341 -12.57 4.09 -27.14
C ALA A 341 -12.77 5.61 -27.29
N ASN A 342 -12.65 6.39 -26.21
CA ASN A 342 -13.05 7.80 -26.15
C ASN A 342 -12.00 8.73 -25.51
N GLY A 343 -10.89 8.19 -25.01
CA GLY A 343 -9.82 8.93 -24.37
C GLY A 343 -8.91 9.68 -25.35
N LYS A 344 -7.77 10.17 -24.84
CA LYS A 344 -6.69 10.79 -25.61
C LYS A 344 -5.34 10.33 -25.04
N PRO A 345 -4.27 10.21 -25.84
CA PRO A 345 -2.92 10.05 -25.31
C PRO A 345 -2.52 11.23 -24.42
N ALA A 346 -1.91 10.95 -23.27
CA ALA A 346 -1.34 11.98 -22.40
C ALA A 346 0.16 12.14 -22.69
N VAL A 347 0.59 13.36 -23.03
CA VAL A 347 1.96 13.64 -23.46
C VAL A 347 2.62 14.65 -22.52
N PHE A 348 3.85 14.37 -22.12
CA PHE A 348 4.64 15.22 -21.22
C PHE A 348 6.03 15.53 -21.79
N ASP A 349 6.57 16.70 -21.47
CA ASP A 349 7.98 17.01 -21.61
C ASP A 349 8.72 16.59 -20.33
N PHE A 350 9.72 15.73 -20.45
CA PHE A 350 10.73 15.51 -19.41
C PHE A 350 11.86 16.53 -19.58
N LYS A 351 12.22 17.19 -18.49
CA LYS A 351 13.10 18.37 -18.46
C LYS A 351 14.25 18.19 -17.46
N VAL A 352 15.37 18.82 -17.77
CA VAL A 352 16.58 18.87 -16.94
C VAL A 352 16.89 20.32 -16.62
N GLN A 353 17.00 20.65 -15.34
CA GLN A 353 17.60 21.89 -14.85
C GLN A 353 19.04 21.58 -14.42
N LEU A 354 20.03 22.05 -15.18
CA LEU A 354 21.44 21.93 -14.78
C LEU A 354 21.79 22.95 -13.70
N ARG A 355 22.51 22.51 -12.67
CA ARG A 355 23.01 23.38 -11.60
C ARG A 355 24.09 24.32 -12.14
N ASN A 356 23.80 25.61 -12.16
CA ASN A 356 24.69 26.63 -12.74
C ASN A 356 25.74 27.16 -11.74
N ASP A 357 25.36 27.35 -10.47
CA ASP A 357 26.22 27.90 -9.42
C ASP A 357 25.94 27.30 -8.03
N ASP A 358 26.71 27.73 -7.03
CA ASP A 358 26.66 27.21 -5.66
C ASP A 358 25.52 27.77 -4.77
N SER A 359 24.80 28.80 -5.20
CA SER A 359 23.60 29.29 -4.49
C SER A 359 22.44 28.31 -4.53
N LEU A 360 22.45 27.40 -5.51
CA LEU A 360 21.50 26.30 -5.64
C LEU A 360 21.93 25.13 -4.73
N PRO A 361 21.25 24.86 -3.59
CA PRO A 361 21.75 23.92 -2.60
C PRO A 361 21.49 22.46 -3.00
N ILE A 362 22.30 21.57 -2.44
CA ILE A 362 22.23 20.10 -2.63
C ILE A 362 21.72 19.40 -1.37
N GLU A 363 22.17 19.84 -0.19
CA GLU A 363 21.83 19.24 1.11
C GLU A 363 20.53 19.83 1.74
N ASP A 364 19.82 20.69 1.00
CA ASP A 364 18.48 21.18 1.34
C ASP A 364 17.49 20.80 0.23
N ALA A 365 16.71 19.75 0.46
CA ALA A 365 15.74 19.27 -0.51
C ALA A 365 14.45 20.11 -0.57
N THR A 366 14.19 21.04 0.37
CA THR A 366 13.03 21.96 0.27
C THR A 366 13.27 23.08 -0.74
N ALA A 367 14.53 23.35 -1.09
CA ALA A 367 14.91 24.48 -1.92
C ALA A 367 14.51 24.31 -3.39
N GLU A 368 13.63 25.19 -3.85
CA GLU A 368 13.24 25.31 -5.25
C GLU A 368 14.36 26.02 -6.03
N TRP A 369 14.77 25.48 -7.18
CA TRP A 369 15.80 26.11 -8.02
C TRP A 369 15.14 27.09 -8.99
N SER A 370 15.66 28.33 -9.02
CA SER A 370 15.11 29.39 -9.88
C SER A 370 15.34 29.06 -11.36
N GLU A 371 14.28 29.10 -12.18
CA GLU A 371 14.37 28.86 -13.62
C GLU A 371 15.19 29.95 -14.35
N THR A 372 15.38 31.13 -13.74
CA THR A 372 16.30 32.16 -14.24
C THR A 372 17.77 31.77 -14.04
N THR A 373 18.08 31.04 -12.97
CA THR A 373 19.45 30.62 -12.61
C THR A 373 19.82 29.28 -13.22
N ALA A 374 18.85 28.36 -13.28
CA ALA A 374 18.95 27.01 -13.85
C ALA A 374 17.75 26.74 -14.79
N PRO A 375 17.77 27.23 -16.04
CA PRO A 375 16.66 27.06 -16.98
C PRO A 375 16.35 25.58 -17.27
N PRO A 376 15.06 25.17 -17.28
CA PRO A 376 14.66 23.80 -17.60
C PRO A 376 14.73 23.54 -19.12
N GLN A 377 15.66 22.69 -19.56
CA GLN A 377 15.71 22.22 -20.94
C GLN A 377 14.81 20.99 -21.11
N ASN A 378 13.94 20.99 -22.13
CA ASN A 378 13.24 19.79 -22.59
C ASN A 378 14.28 18.80 -23.18
N VAL A 379 14.35 17.57 -22.65
CA VAL A 379 15.31 16.55 -23.11
C VAL A 379 14.68 15.26 -23.62
N ALA A 380 13.45 14.97 -23.23
CA ALA A 380 12.71 13.80 -23.70
C ALA A 380 11.20 14.07 -23.70
N THR A 381 10.47 13.28 -24.47
CA THR A 381 9.02 13.25 -24.52
C THR A 381 8.53 11.94 -23.90
N ILE A 382 7.51 12.02 -23.04
CA ILE A 382 6.77 10.86 -22.53
C ILE A 382 5.42 10.82 -23.22
N GLU A 383 5.10 9.67 -23.84
CA GLU A 383 3.86 9.43 -24.56
C GLU A 383 3.11 8.28 -23.86
N ILE A 384 1.92 8.57 -23.32
CA ILE A 384 1.08 7.60 -22.60
C ILE A 384 -0.19 7.38 -23.43
N ASP A 385 -0.23 6.30 -24.21
CA ASP A 385 -1.35 5.98 -25.07
C ASP A 385 -2.61 5.52 -24.30
N GLN A 386 -3.76 5.59 -24.97
CA GLN A 386 -5.04 5.08 -24.47
C GLN A 386 -4.94 3.59 -24.12
N GLN A 387 -5.38 3.21 -22.93
CA GLN A 387 -5.25 1.87 -22.38
C GLN A 387 -6.17 1.65 -21.18
N ASP A 388 -6.76 0.46 -21.05
CA ASP A 388 -7.32 0.01 -19.78
C ASP A 388 -6.18 -0.44 -18.86
N PHE A 389 -5.68 0.47 -18.01
CA PHE A 389 -4.64 0.17 -17.02
C PHE A 389 -5.19 -0.44 -15.73
N ASP A 390 -6.51 -0.46 -15.52
CA ASP A 390 -7.15 -0.92 -14.29
C ASP A 390 -7.50 -2.43 -14.35
N ASN A 391 -7.06 -3.11 -15.41
CA ASN A 391 -7.12 -4.56 -15.53
C ASN A 391 -6.27 -5.26 -14.46
N ALA A 392 -6.71 -6.45 -14.04
CA ALA A 392 -6.12 -7.19 -12.92
C ALA A 392 -4.62 -7.53 -13.08
N PHE A 393 -4.11 -7.65 -14.31
CA PHE A 393 -2.69 -7.91 -14.56
C PHE A 393 -1.85 -6.64 -14.32
N GLN A 394 -2.23 -5.49 -14.90
CA GLN A 394 -1.51 -4.23 -14.69
C GLN A 394 -1.58 -3.75 -13.24
N VAL A 395 -2.71 -3.94 -12.55
CA VAL A 395 -2.85 -3.62 -11.12
C VAL A 395 -1.97 -4.52 -10.24
N THR A 396 -1.85 -5.81 -10.57
CA THR A 396 -0.99 -6.76 -9.83
C THR A 396 0.49 -6.47 -10.03
N GLU A 397 0.95 -6.30 -11.28
CA GLU A 397 2.36 -5.97 -11.58
C GLU A 397 2.76 -4.59 -11.02
N CYS A 398 1.84 -3.61 -11.05
CA CYS A 398 1.97 -2.32 -10.35
C CYS A 398 2.25 -2.52 -8.86
N GLU A 399 1.49 -3.38 -8.18
CA GLU A 399 1.66 -3.58 -6.75
C GLU A 399 2.97 -4.28 -6.43
N HIS A 400 3.41 -5.25 -7.23
CA HIS A 400 4.70 -5.93 -7.01
C HIS A 400 5.88 -4.94 -7.14
N MET A 401 5.99 -4.26 -8.30
CA MET A 401 7.19 -3.53 -8.71
C MET A 401 7.79 -2.59 -7.65
N ALA A 402 9.11 -2.68 -7.53
CA ALA A 402 9.94 -1.73 -6.80
C ALA A 402 10.32 -0.56 -7.73
N PHE A 403 10.17 0.66 -7.20
CA PHE A 403 10.65 1.89 -7.81
C PHE A 403 11.56 2.56 -6.78
N THR A 404 12.82 2.88 -7.10
CA THR A 404 13.74 3.59 -6.19
C THR A 404 14.68 4.51 -6.99
N PRO A 405 14.97 5.75 -6.55
CA PRO A 405 15.81 6.66 -7.35
C PRO A 405 17.24 6.14 -7.56
N TRP A 406 17.68 5.16 -6.75
CA TRP A 406 18.98 4.51 -6.88
C TRP A 406 18.99 3.37 -7.89
N HIS A 407 17.86 2.99 -8.48
CA HIS A 407 17.85 2.01 -9.56
C HIS A 407 18.08 2.75 -10.89
N GLY A 408 19.32 2.67 -11.39
CA GLY A 408 19.69 3.34 -12.63
C GLY A 408 21.19 3.49 -12.81
N LEU A 409 21.55 4.32 -13.78
CA LEU A 409 22.93 4.55 -14.20
C LEU A 409 23.71 5.38 -13.18
N THR A 410 25.01 5.10 -13.03
CA THR A 410 25.93 5.92 -12.22
C THR A 410 25.98 7.39 -12.67
N ALA A 411 25.83 7.63 -13.98
CA ALA A 411 25.66 8.97 -14.57
C ALA A 411 24.41 9.75 -14.07
N HIS A 412 23.49 9.10 -13.35
CA HIS A 412 22.32 9.68 -12.71
C HIS A 412 22.27 9.32 -11.21
N GLN A 413 23.41 9.24 -10.52
CA GLN A 413 23.46 9.02 -9.06
C GLN A 413 22.58 10.04 -8.30
N PRO A 414 21.66 9.62 -7.42
CA PRO A 414 20.95 10.52 -6.53
C PRO A 414 21.90 11.14 -5.50
N ILE A 415 21.89 12.47 -5.33
CA ILE A 415 22.78 13.16 -4.38
C ILE A 415 22.02 14.04 -3.38
N GLY A 416 22.67 14.35 -2.27
CA GLY A 416 22.11 15.09 -1.14
C GLY A 416 21.41 14.19 -0.11
N GLY A 417 21.38 14.61 1.16
CA GLY A 417 21.01 13.76 2.30
C GLY A 417 19.67 13.03 2.17
N ILE A 418 18.62 13.69 1.68
CA ILE A 418 17.31 13.04 1.43
C ILE A 418 17.41 11.93 0.38
N ASN A 419 18.25 12.07 -0.64
CA ASN A 419 18.47 11.03 -1.64
C ASN A 419 19.33 9.88 -1.09
N ARG A 420 20.39 10.18 -0.31
CA ARG A 420 21.18 9.15 0.39
C ARG A 420 20.29 8.31 1.31
N LEU A 421 19.44 8.97 2.11
CA LEU A 421 18.39 8.34 2.93
C LEU A 421 17.42 7.47 2.11
N ARG A 422 16.93 7.96 0.95
CA ARG A 422 16.00 7.21 0.10
C ARG A 422 16.57 5.88 -0.37
N ARG A 423 17.89 5.72 -0.53
CA ARG A 423 18.50 4.43 -0.91
C ARG A 423 18.07 3.31 0.04
N ASP A 424 18.36 3.51 1.32
CA ASP A 424 18.32 2.42 2.30
C ASP A 424 16.92 2.23 2.88
N VAL A 425 16.14 3.31 2.98
CA VAL A 425 14.70 3.25 3.30
C VAL A 425 13.93 2.47 2.22
N TYR A 426 14.24 2.67 0.93
CA TYR A 426 13.58 1.93 -0.15
C TYR A 426 14.03 0.47 -0.21
N ILE A 427 15.32 0.18 0.03
CA ILE A 427 15.83 -1.19 0.16
C ILE A 427 15.14 -1.92 1.33
N ALA A 428 15.02 -1.29 2.51
CA ALA A 428 14.35 -1.87 3.68
C ALA A 428 12.85 -2.10 3.42
N SER A 429 12.15 -1.10 2.86
CA SER A 429 10.74 -1.20 2.47
C SER A 429 10.50 -2.32 1.44
N SER A 430 11.37 -2.45 0.43
CA SER A 430 11.31 -3.51 -0.58
C SER A 430 11.55 -4.91 0.04
N LYS A 431 12.56 -5.05 0.91
CA LYS A 431 12.83 -6.28 1.66
C LYS A 431 11.64 -6.68 2.53
N PHE A 432 11.06 -5.75 3.31
CA PHE A 432 9.93 -6.03 4.19
C PHE A 432 8.67 -6.48 3.43
N ARG A 433 8.44 -5.92 2.23
CA ARG A 433 7.33 -6.28 1.34
C ARG A 433 7.48 -7.67 0.71
N SER A 434 8.71 -8.16 0.52
CA SER A 434 9.01 -9.45 -0.12
C SER A 434 8.32 -9.67 -1.48
N GLN A 435 8.29 -8.65 -2.33
CA GLN A 435 7.67 -8.70 -3.67
C GLN A 435 8.71 -8.71 -4.81
N PRO A 436 8.38 -9.21 -6.01
CA PRO A 436 9.19 -9.05 -7.21
C PRO A 436 9.54 -7.57 -7.47
N LYS A 437 10.83 -7.27 -7.62
CA LYS A 437 11.30 -5.89 -7.87
C LYS A 437 10.94 -5.40 -9.26
N GLU A 438 11.22 -6.23 -10.25
CA GLU A 438 11.04 -5.92 -11.67
C GLU A 438 9.82 -6.67 -12.24
N PRO A 439 9.19 -6.14 -13.30
CA PRO A 439 7.99 -6.75 -13.88
C PRO A 439 8.26 -8.20 -14.33
N THR A 440 7.38 -9.10 -13.93
CA THR A 440 7.49 -10.54 -14.13
C THR A 440 7.01 -10.96 -15.52
N GLY A 441 6.11 -10.18 -16.13
CA GLY A 441 5.55 -10.43 -17.45
C GLY A 441 5.81 -9.32 -18.47
N PHE A 442 6.88 -9.45 -19.25
CA PHE A 442 6.90 -8.86 -20.60
C PHE A 442 6.20 -9.81 -21.59
N PRO A 443 5.17 -9.35 -22.31
CA PRO A 443 4.88 -9.92 -23.62
C PRO A 443 6.12 -9.76 -24.50
N LYS A 444 6.39 -10.74 -25.36
CA LYS A 444 7.31 -10.55 -26.49
C LYS A 444 6.70 -9.48 -27.39
N TRP A 445 7.12 -8.23 -27.23
CA TRP A 445 6.70 -7.16 -28.13
C TRP A 445 7.28 -7.46 -29.53
N PRO A 446 6.51 -7.29 -30.62
CA PRO A 446 7.06 -7.37 -31.95
C PRO A 446 8.09 -6.24 -32.15
N TRP A 447 9.23 -6.61 -32.71
CA TRP A 447 10.19 -5.70 -33.33
C TRP A 447 9.87 -5.60 -34.83
#